data_AF-A0A354YY81-F1
#
_entry.id   AF-A0A354YY81-F1
#
_cell.length_a   1.000
_cell.length_b   1.000
_cell.length_c   1.000
_cell.angle_alpha   90.00
_cell.angle_beta   90.00
_cell.angle_gamma   90.00
#
_symmetry.space_group_name_H-M   'P 1'
#
loop_
_entity.id
_entity.type
_entity.pdbx_description
1 polymer ?
#
loop_
_entity_poly.entity_id
_entity_poly.type
_entity_poly.pdbx_seq_one_letter_code
_entity_poly.pdbx_strand_id
1 'polypeptide(L)'
;GEAFDKVARFLGLGYPGGPAIQEAATKGKAGQLQLPRVFLDRNDFEFSFSGLKTAAMNQWNKLQRRGQANVYDMAAEFQAALVEVLVEKSIKAAARYQVRTIMMAGGVAANQELRNLMLKKTNEAGLKLFYPSLNLCTDNAAMIAANAHYHYGNRSFAPLSLNAYPSLLSL
;
A
#
# COMPACT_ATOMS: atom_id res chain seq x y z
N GLY A 1 0.97 -3.09 4.00
CA GLY A 1 0.77 -3.03 5.46
C GLY A 1 2.04 -3.43 6.17
N GLU A 2 2.32 -4.73 6.21
CA GLU A 2 3.47 -5.32 6.92
C GLU A 2 4.82 -4.62 6.68
N ALA A 3 5.10 -4.16 5.45
CA ALA A 3 6.33 -3.43 5.14
C ALA A 3 6.44 -2.12 5.94
N PHE A 4 5.35 -1.34 6.03
CA PHE A 4 5.29 -0.15 6.88
C PHE A 4 5.45 -0.51 8.36
N ASP A 5 4.77 -1.56 8.84
CA ASP A 5 4.88 -1.97 10.25
C ASP A 5 6.30 -2.34 10.67
N LYS A 6 7.02 -3.09 9.81
CA LYS A 6 8.41 -3.48 10.08
C LYS A 6 9.36 -2.29 10.08
N VAL A 7 9.22 -1.38 9.12
CA VAL A 7 10.09 -0.20 9.05
C VAL A 7 9.76 0.80 10.15
N ALA A 8 8.49 1.05 10.45
CA ALA A 8 8.08 1.90 11.55
C ALA A 8 8.67 1.43 12.89
N ARG A 9 8.56 0.12 13.18
CA ARG A 9 9.15 -0.47 14.38
C ARG A 9 10.68 -0.30 14.42
N PHE A 10 11.34 -0.54 13.29
CA PHE A 10 12.80 -0.41 13.19
C PHE A 10 13.28 1.02 13.38
N LEU A 11 12.50 2.02 12.94
CA LEU A 11 12.77 3.44 13.12
C LEU A 11 12.32 3.99 14.49
N GLY A 12 11.73 3.15 15.36
CA GLY A 12 11.22 3.59 16.67
C GLY A 12 9.92 4.40 16.61
N LEU A 13 9.16 4.31 15.52
CA LEU A 13 7.91 5.08 15.32
C LEU A 13 6.66 4.39 15.89
N GLY A 14 6.76 3.14 16.34
CA GLY A 14 5.65 2.40 16.96
C GLY A 14 4.75 1.63 15.99
N TYR A 15 3.51 1.35 16.42
CA TYR A 15 2.51 0.57 15.70
C TYR A 15 1.11 1.20 15.91
N PRO A 16 0.22 1.23 14.90
CA PRO A 16 0.37 0.71 13.53
C PRO A 16 1.35 1.52 12.68
N GLY A 17 2.18 0.85 11.89
CA GLY A 17 3.30 1.49 11.21
C GLY A 17 2.93 2.31 9.99
N GLY A 18 1.81 2.00 9.32
CA GLY A 18 1.31 2.79 8.20
C GLY A 18 1.05 4.25 8.57
N PRO A 19 0.16 4.54 9.55
CA PRO A 19 -0.07 5.89 10.06
C PRO A 19 1.18 6.55 10.62
N ALA A 20 1.99 5.81 11.39
CA ALA A 20 3.19 6.36 12.02
C ALA A 20 4.25 6.81 10.99
N ILE A 21 4.47 6.03 9.93
CA ILE A 21 5.36 6.42 8.83
C ILE A 21 4.80 7.63 8.09
N GLN A 22 3.50 7.64 7.79
CA GLN A 22 2.89 8.78 7.11
C GLN A 22 3.04 10.08 7.91
N GLU A 23 2.80 10.03 9.22
CA GLU A 23 2.97 11.21 10.08
C GLU A 23 4.43 11.68 10.09
N ALA A 24 5.38 10.76 10.27
CA ALA A 24 6.81 11.08 10.26
C ALA A 24 7.26 11.65 8.90
N ALA A 25 6.75 11.10 7.80
CA ALA A 25 7.08 11.55 6.45
C ALA A 25 6.69 13.01 6.18
N THR A 26 5.62 13.51 6.81
CA THR A 26 5.22 14.93 6.67
C THR A 26 6.28 15.93 7.15
N LYS A 27 7.18 15.47 8.04
CA LYS A 27 8.28 16.27 8.61
C LYS A 27 9.61 16.04 7.89
N GLY A 28 9.65 15.12 6.93
CA GLY A 28 10.85 14.71 6.22
C GLY A 28 10.88 15.18 4.77
N LYS A 29 12.00 14.92 4.11
CA LYS A 29 12.19 15.17 2.67
C LYS A 29 12.61 13.89 1.96
N ALA A 30 11.71 13.37 1.12
CA ALA A 30 12.06 12.29 0.19
C ALA A 30 13.11 12.76 -0.84
N GLY A 31 13.88 11.82 -1.39
CA GLY A 31 14.89 12.06 -2.44
C GLY A 31 16.29 12.48 -1.96
N GLN A 32 16.48 12.81 -0.67
CA GLN A 32 17.80 13.10 -0.08
C GLN A 32 18.64 11.83 0.08
N LEU A 33 17.98 10.70 0.29
CA LEU A 33 18.54 9.36 0.21
C LEU A 33 17.73 8.58 -0.82
N GLN A 34 18.36 7.61 -1.48
CA GLN A 34 17.71 6.87 -2.56
C GLN A 34 17.51 5.42 -2.12
N LEU A 35 16.25 5.03 -1.95
CA LEU A 35 15.89 3.62 -1.81
C LEU A 35 15.60 2.99 -3.18
N PRO A 36 15.76 1.67 -3.33
CA PRO A 36 15.65 1.09 -4.65
C PRO A 36 14.18 0.84 -5.01
N ARG A 37 13.76 1.27 -6.21
CA ARG A 37 12.44 0.94 -6.79
C ARG A 37 12.56 -0.31 -7.68
N VAL A 38 13.03 -1.42 -7.10
CA VAL A 38 13.52 -2.66 -7.79
C VAL A 38 12.48 -3.36 -8.69
N PHE A 39 11.29 -2.81 -8.91
CA PHE A 39 10.16 -3.52 -9.51
C PHE A 39 9.64 -2.90 -10.80
N LEU A 40 10.36 -1.93 -11.37
CA LEU A 40 10.09 -1.43 -12.73
C LEU A 40 10.69 -2.32 -13.83
N ASP A 41 11.61 -3.23 -13.49
CA ASP A 41 12.40 -4.00 -14.47
C ASP A 41 11.82 -5.40 -14.78
N ARG A 42 10.74 -5.83 -14.10
CA ARG A 42 10.04 -7.10 -14.38
C ARG A 42 8.75 -6.86 -15.15
N ASN A 43 8.51 -7.65 -16.20
CA ASN A 43 7.27 -7.65 -16.99
C ASN A 43 6.11 -8.39 -16.27
N ASP A 44 6.07 -8.36 -14.94
CA ASP A 44 5.00 -8.93 -14.12
C ASP A 44 4.34 -7.86 -13.22
N PHE A 45 3.17 -8.19 -12.69
CA PHE A 45 2.44 -7.33 -11.74
C PHE A 45 2.60 -7.79 -10.28
N GLU A 46 3.57 -8.65 -10.01
CA GLU A 46 3.84 -9.19 -8.67
C GLU A 46 4.56 -8.16 -7.79
N PHE A 47 4.21 -8.12 -6.50
CA PHE A 47 4.85 -7.19 -5.56
C PHE A 47 5.86 -7.92 -4.67
N SER A 48 7.01 -7.29 -4.43
CA SER A 48 7.93 -7.72 -3.37
C SER A 48 8.42 -6.51 -2.59
N PHE A 49 8.16 -6.49 -1.29
CA PHE A 49 8.65 -5.41 -0.42
C PHE A 49 9.73 -5.89 0.55
N SER A 50 10.16 -7.15 0.44
CA SER A 50 11.26 -7.69 1.27
C SER A 50 12.58 -6.98 0.99
N GLY A 51 12.96 -6.85 -0.28
CA GLY A 51 14.16 -6.14 -0.69
C GLY A 51 14.15 -4.66 -0.27
N LEU A 52 13.01 -3.98 -0.40
CA LEU A 52 12.86 -2.58 0.00
C LEU A 52 13.04 -2.40 1.52
N LYS A 53 12.47 -3.30 2.34
CA LYS A 53 12.69 -3.30 3.80
C LYS A 53 14.16 -3.44 4.14
N THR A 54 14.85 -4.43 3.56
CA THR A 54 16.26 -4.68 3.83
C THR A 54 17.13 -3.50 3.38
N ALA A 55 16.85 -2.91 2.21
CA ALA A 55 17.55 -1.73 1.73
C ALA A 55 17.38 -0.54 2.69
N ALA A 56 16.16 -0.29 3.18
CA ALA A 56 15.87 0.75 4.16
C ALA A 56 16.65 0.55 5.47
N MET A 57 16.62 -0.67 6.03
CA MET A 57 17.35 -0.99 7.27
C MET A 57 18.87 -0.85 7.12
N ASN A 58 19.43 -1.31 6.00
CA ASN A 58 20.86 -1.18 5.71
C ASN A 58 21.29 0.29 5.55
N GLN A 59 20.50 1.07 4.81
CA GLN A 59 20.77 2.49 4.60
C GLN A 59 20.65 3.27 5.91
N TRP A 60 19.66 2.97 6.74
CA TRP A 60 19.52 3.53 8.08
C TRP A 60 20.75 3.28 8.94
N ASN A 61 21.20 2.03 9.04
CA ASN A 61 22.39 1.67 9.83
C ASN A 61 23.65 2.39 9.34
N LYS A 62 23.80 2.57 8.02
CA LYS A 62 24.91 3.33 7.43
C LYS A 62 24.86 4.81 7.81
N LEU A 63 23.68 5.43 7.77
CA LEU A 63 23.49 6.84 8.17
C LEU A 63 23.70 7.04 9.68
N GLN A 64 23.23 6.09 10.51
CA GLN A 64 23.42 6.10 11.95
C GLN A 64 24.90 6.10 12.33
N ARG A 65 25.71 5.21 11.73
CA ARG A 65 27.17 5.16 11.95
C ARG A 65 27.90 6.44 11.56
N ARG A 66 27.32 7.23 10.64
CA ARG A 66 27.88 8.51 10.19
C ARG A 66 27.34 9.71 10.97
N GLY A 67 26.44 9.50 11.93
CA GLY A 67 25.75 10.58 12.64
C GLY A 67 24.81 11.42 11.77
N GLN A 68 24.37 10.87 10.63
CA GLN A 68 23.58 11.56 9.60
C GLN A 68 22.15 11.02 9.48
N ALA A 69 21.73 10.11 10.37
CA ALA A 69 20.43 9.50 10.30
C ALA A 69 19.32 10.46 10.74
N ASN A 70 18.37 10.71 9.85
CA ASN A 70 17.13 11.43 10.13
C ASN A 70 15.94 10.48 9.94
N VAL A 71 15.19 10.23 11.01
CA VAL A 71 14.01 9.35 10.99
C VAL A 71 12.97 9.84 9.99
N TYR A 72 12.74 11.16 9.93
CA TYR A 72 11.70 11.75 9.10
C TYR A 72 12.04 11.62 7.62
N ASP A 73 13.30 11.87 7.23
CA ASP A 73 13.75 11.70 5.84
C ASP A 73 13.69 10.23 5.40
N MET A 74 14.08 9.30 6.28
CA MET A 74 13.96 7.87 6.00
C MET A 74 12.50 7.42 5.86
N ALA A 75 11.60 7.91 6.71
CA ALA A 75 10.17 7.63 6.63
C ALA A 75 9.56 8.16 5.32
N ALA A 76 9.88 9.42 4.96
CA ALA A 76 9.44 10.04 3.73
C ALA A 76 9.92 9.28 2.48
N GLU A 77 11.20 8.93 2.43
CA GLU A 77 11.78 8.20 1.31
C GLU A 77 11.24 6.77 1.20
N PHE A 78 11.07 6.07 2.33
CA PHE A 78 10.48 4.73 2.32
C PHE A 78 9.03 4.73 1.86
N GLN A 79 8.23 5.70 2.31
CA GLN A 79 6.85 5.87 1.84
C GLN A 79 6.83 6.16 0.34
N ALA A 80 7.64 7.11 -0.14
CA ALA A 80 7.71 7.46 -1.55
C ALA A 80 8.07 6.23 -2.42
N ALA A 81 9.15 5.52 -2.08
CA ALA A 81 9.59 4.35 -2.83
C ALA A 81 8.53 3.24 -2.91
N LEU A 82 7.81 2.99 -1.81
CA LEU A 82 6.76 1.98 -1.76
C LEU A 82 5.54 2.41 -2.59
N VAL A 83 5.10 3.66 -2.40
CA VAL A 83 3.93 4.23 -3.09
C VAL A 83 4.15 4.30 -4.60
N GLU A 84 5.32 4.74 -5.05
CA GLU A 84 5.68 4.78 -6.47
C GLU A 84 5.56 3.39 -7.12
N VAL A 85 6.05 2.34 -6.47
CA VAL A 85 5.95 0.96 -6.99
C VAL A 85 4.50 0.51 -7.12
N LEU A 86 3.65 0.81 -6.13
CA LEU A 86 2.22 0.50 -6.20
C LEU A 86 1.56 1.20 -7.39
N VAL A 87 1.76 2.52 -7.50
CA VAL A 87 1.11 3.33 -8.54
C VAL A 87 1.58 2.94 -9.94
N GLU A 88 2.88 2.85 -10.17
CA GLU A 88 3.42 2.54 -11.50
C GLU A 88 2.96 1.15 -11.98
N LYS A 89 2.95 0.14 -11.10
CA LYS A 89 2.42 -1.18 -11.46
C LYS A 89 0.91 -1.16 -11.73
N SER A 90 0.12 -0.43 -10.94
CA SER A 90 -1.32 -0.31 -11.17
C SER A 90 -1.65 0.37 -12.51
N ILE A 91 -0.92 1.42 -12.88
CA ILE A 91 -1.10 2.11 -14.16
C ILE A 91 -0.67 1.23 -15.33
N LYS A 92 0.47 0.54 -15.22
CA LYS A 92 0.92 -0.43 -16.24
C LYS A 92 -0.08 -1.58 -16.42
N ALA A 93 -0.63 -2.10 -15.33
CA ALA A 93 -1.67 -3.14 -15.39
C ALA A 93 -2.93 -2.61 -16.07
N ALA A 94 -3.37 -1.39 -15.73
CA ALA A 94 -4.55 -0.80 -16.34
C ALA A 94 -4.39 -0.62 -17.85
N ALA A 95 -3.22 -0.16 -18.30
CA ALA A 95 -2.89 -0.05 -19.72
C ALA A 95 -2.87 -1.42 -20.41
N ARG A 96 -2.22 -2.43 -19.81
CA ARG A 96 -2.13 -3.79 -20.37
C ARG A 96 -3.49 -4.46 -20.54
N TYR A 97 -4.37 -4.33 -19.57
CA TYR A 97 -5.71 -4.93 -19.60
C TYR A 97 -6.78 -4.01 -20.20
N GLN A 98 -6.40 -2.81 -20.67
CA GLN A 98 -7.29 -1.82 -21.29
C GLN A 98 -8.52 -1.47 -20.45
N VAL A 99 -8.37 -1.45 -19.12
CA VAL A 99 -9.45 -1.06 -18.21
C VAL A 99 -9.59 0.46 -18.18
N ARG A 100 -10.78 0.94 -17.84
CA ARG A 100 -11.07 2.39 -17.74
C ARG A 100 -11.07 2.89 -16.30
N THR A 101 -10.90 2.01 -15.34
CA THR A 101 -11.15 2.29 -13.92
C THR A 101 -10.21 1.48 -13.04
N ILE A 102 -9.63 2.14 -12.05
CA ILE A 102 -8.86 1.54 -10.96
C ILE A 102 -9.65 1.72 -9.66
N MET A 103 -9.74 0.66 -8.87
CA MET A 103 -10.30 0.70 -7.52
C MET A 103 -9.19 0.39 -6.51
N MET A 104 -9.06 1.18 -5.45
CA MET A 104 -8.15 0.92 -4.34
C MET A 104 -8.93 0.64 -3.06
N ALA A 105 -8.53 -0.41 -2.35
CA ALA A 105 -9.11 -0.80 -1.06
C ALA A 105 -8.03 -1.35 -0.11
N GLY A 106 -8.42 -1.63 1.13
CA GLY A 106 -7.54 -2.11 2.20
C GLY A 106 -6.86 -0.99 2.98
N GLY A 107 -6.27 -1.32 4.13
CA GLY A 107 -5.77 -0.33 5.08
C GLY A 107 -4.69 0.61 4.53
N VAL A 108 -3.86 0.15 3.57
CA VAL A 108 -2.84 1.01 2.93
C VAL A 108 -3.47 2.04 1.99
N ALA A 109 -4.68 1.78 1.46
CA ALA A 109 -5.40 2.75 0.63
C ALA A 109 -5.85 4.01 1.42
N ALA A 110 -5.74 4.01 2.76
CA ALA A 110 -5.90 5.19 3.59
C ALA A 110 -4.67 6.13 3.53
N ASN A 111 -3.55 5.70 2.97
CA ASN A 111 -2.34 6.52 2.87
C ASN A 111 -2.55 7.68 1.89
N GLN A 112 -2.34 8.91 2.35
CA GLN A 112 -2.63 10.12 1.59
C GLN A 112 -1.68 10.30 0.40
N GLU A 113 -0.41 9.93 0.55
CA GLU A 113 0.56 10.01 -0.56
C GLU A 113 0.18 9.03 -1.68
N LEU A 114 -0.25 7.80 -1.32
CA LEU A 114 -0.78 6.85 -2.28
C LEU A 114 -2.01 7.39 -3.02
N ARG A 115 -2.97 7.98 -2.29
CA ARG A 115 -4.16 8.61 -2.89
C ARG A 115 -3.78 9.73 -3.86
N ASN A 116 -2.90 10.62 -3.43
CA ASN A 116 -2.46 11.78 -4.21
C ASN A 116 -1.75 11.34 -5.50
N LEU A 117 -0.77 10.43 -5.39
CA LEU A 117 0.01 9.98 -6.54
C LEU A 117 -0.85 9.14 -7.50
N MET A 118 -1.69 8.24 -6.99
CA MET A 118 -2.59 7.45 -7.82
C MET A 118 -3.61 8.34 -8.55
N LEU A 119 -4.18 9.34 -7.87
CA LEU A 119 -5.12 10.28 -8.49
C LEU A 119 -4.45 11.08 -9.61
N LYS A 120 -3.24 11.61 -9.36
CA LYS A 120 -2.46 12.30 -10.38
C LYS A 120 -2.24 11.42 -11.62
N LYS A 121 -1.72 10.21 -11.42
CA LYS A 121 -1.37 9.29 -12.51
C LYS A 121 -2.58 8.75 -13.26
N THR A 122 -3.70 8.52 -12.58
CA THR A 122 -4.95 8.10 -13.23
C THR A 122 -5.52 9.23 -14.08
N ASN A 123 -5.49 10.48 -13.61
CA ASN A 123 -5.90 11.64 -14.40
C ASN A 123 -5.02 11.81 -15.66
N GLU A 124 -3.69 11.71 -15.52
CA GLU A 124 -2.75 11.75 -16.65
C GLU A 124 -3.02 10.65 -17.69
N ALA A 125 -3.46 9.46 -17.23
CA ALA A 125 -3.79 8.33 -18.09
C ALA A 125 -5.25 8.31 -18.59
N GLY A 126 -6.08 9.28 -18.23
CA GLY A 126 -7.52 9.29 -18.57
C GLY A 126 -8.34 8.16 -17.91
N LEU A 127 -7.86 7.64 -16.77
CA LEU A 127 -8.51 6.58 -15.99
C LEU A 127 -9.37 7.17 -14.86
N LYS A 128 -10.44 6.46 -14.49
CA LYS A 128 -11.20 6.78 -13.27
C LYS A 128 -10.57 6.09 -12.06
N LEU A 129 -10.53 6.79 -10.93
CA LEU A 129 -10.08 6.24 -9.65
C LEU A 129 -11.23 6.22 -8.64
N PHE A 130 -11.46 5.06 -8.02
CA PHE A 130 -12.37 4.93 -6.88
C PHE A 130 -11.62 4.37 -5.67
N TYR A 131 -11.94 4.91 -4.49
CA TYR A 131 -11.53 4.36 -3.22
C TYR A 131 -12.57 4.72 -2.16
N PRO A 132 -12.79 3.87 -1.15
CA PRO A 132 -13.77 4.15 -0.11
C PRO A 132 -13.34 5.31 0.78
N SER A 133 -14.30 5.86 1.55
CA SER A 133 -13.99 6.74 2.67
C SER A 133 -13.08 6.02 3.68
N LEU A 134 -12.30 6.78 4.47
CA LEU A 134 -11.28 6.20 5.37
C LEU A 134 -11.85 5.13 6.31
N ASN A 135 -13.04 5.37 6.87
CA ASN A 135 -13.72 4.44 7.79
C ASN A 135 -14.14 3.12 7.13
N LEU A 136 -14.19 3.09 5.79
CA LEU A 136 -14.55 1.92 5.00
C LEU A 136 -13.32 1.25 4.34
N CYS A 137 -12.12 1.81 4.49
CA CYS A 137 -10.88 1.22 3.96
C CYS A 137 -10.33 0.10 4.85
N THR A 138 -10.53 0.19 6.16
CA THR A 138 -10.09 -0.82 7.15
C THR A 138 -11.18 -1.87 7.36
N ASP A 139 -10.82 -3.04 7.85
CA ASP A 139 -11.76 -4.14 8.09
C ASP A 139 -12.94 -3.69 8.98
N ASN A 140 -14.16 -3.90 8.48
CA ASN A 140 -15.39 -3.49 9.15
C ASN A 140 -16.55 -4.44 8.80
N ALA A 141 -17.60 -4.47 9.61
CA ALA A 141 -18.76 -5.33 9.33
C ALA A 141 -19.61 -4.84 8.15
N ALA A 142 -19.53 -3.54 7.78
CA ALA A 142 -20.33 -2.98 6.70
C ALA A 142 -19.94 -3.56 5.33
N MET A 143 -18.65 -3.82 5.06
CA MET A 143 -18.22 -4.49 3.82
C MET A 143 -18.73 -5.93 3.73
N ILE A 144 -18.80 -6.64 4.87
CA ILE A 144 -19.33 -8.00 4.95
C ILE A 144 -20.83 -8.00 4.68
N ALA A 145 -21.58 -7.07 5.30
CA ALA A 145 -23.01 -6.91 5.07
C ALA A 145 -23.32 -6.53 3.61
N ALA A 146 -22.53 -5.63 3.01
CA ALA A 146 -22.68 -5.26 1.61
C ALA A 146 -22.44 -6.46 0.68
N ASN A 147 -21.39 -7.26 0.92
CA ASN A 147 -21.16 -8.49 0.16
C ASN A 147 -22.31 -9.49 0.34
N ALA A 148 -22.76 -9.70 1.58
CA ALA A 148 -23.87 -10.59 1.90
C ALA A 148 -25.17 -10.18 1.19
N HIS A 149 -25.44 -8.88 1.03
CA HIS A 149 -26.59 -8.38 0.28
C HIS A 149 -26.58 -8.84 -1.18
N TYR A 150 -25.43 -8.80 -1.86
CA TYR A 150 -25.31 -9.30 -3.23
C TYR A 150 -25.49 -10.83 -3.31
N HIS A 151 -24.91 -11.59 -2.36
CA HIS A 151 -25.14 -13.03 -2.29
C HIS A 151 -26.61 -13.39 -2.05
N TYR A 152 -27.27 -12.66 -1.15
CA TYR A 152 -28.68 -12.83 -0.86
C TYR A 152 -29.55 -12.58 -2.09
N GLY A 153 -29.30 -11.48 -2.82
CA GLY A 153 -30.00 -11.15 -4.08
C GLY A 153 -29.86 -12.24 -5.14
N ASN A 154 -28.70 -12.90 -5.19
CA ASN A 154 -28.43 -14.03 -6.08
C ASN A 154 -28.89 -15.39 -5.54
N ARG A 155 -29.56 -15.42 -4.38
CA ARG A 155 -29.96 -16.65 -3.67
C ARG A 155 -28.79 -17.61 -3.39
N SER A 156 -27.58 -17.05 -3.24
CA SER A 156 -26.37 -17.78 -2.91
C SER A 156 -26.26 -17.92 -1.39
N PHE A 157 -26.80 -19.01 -0.85
CA PHE A 157 -26.78 -19.31 0.58
C PHE A 157 -25.73 -20.36 0.91
N ALA A 158 -25.01 -20.16 2.01
CA ALA A 158 -24.12 -21.17 2.55
C ALA A 158 -24.91 -22.24 3.35
N PRO A 159 -24.47 -23.51 3.36
CA PRO A 159 -25.05 -24.53 4.22
C PRO A 159 -24.71 -24.27 5.69
N LEU A 160 -25.51 -24.83 6.61
CA LEU A 160 -25.25 -24.76 8.06
C LEU A 160 -23.96 -25.48 8.48
N SER A 161 -23.39 -26.30 7.59
CA SER A 161 -22.10 -26.98 7.79
C SER A 161 -20.89 -26.14 7.39
N LEU A 162 -21.07 -24.86 7.01
CA LEU A 162 -19.98 -23.99 6.60
C LEU A 162 -18.92 -23.88 7.71
N ASN A 163 -17.66 -24.03 7.35
CA ASN A 163 -16.53 -23.89 8.26
C ASN A 163 -15.65 -22.68 7.89
N ALA A 164 -14.80 -22.25 8.81
CA ALA A 164 -13.80 -21.22 8.54
C ALA A 164 -12.63 -21.79 7.71
N TYR A 165 -12.29 -21.11 6.61
CA TYR A 165 -11.17 -21.46 5.74
C TYR A 165 -10.11 -20.35 5.79
N PRO A 166 -9.04 -20.50 6.58
CA PRO A 166 -8.06 -19.42 6.80
C PRO A 166 -7.26 -19.06 5.53
N SER A 167 -7.21 -19.96 4.55
CA SER A 167 -6.52 -19.80 3.26
C SER A 167 -7.49 -19.71 2.08
N LEU A 168 -8.72 -19.23 2.30
CA LEU A 168 -9.70 -19.09 1.23
C LEU A 168 -9.15 -18.17 0.13
N LEU A 169 -9.06 -18.69 -1.09
CA LEU A 169 -8.74 -17.90 -2.28
C LEU A 169 -10.04 -17.34 -2.84
N SER A 170 -10.25 -16.04 -2.68
CA SER A 170 -11.28 -15.29 -3.42
C SER A 170 -10.68 -14.89 -4.76
N LEU A 171 -11.14 -15.49 -5.85
CA LEU A 171 -10.91 -15.00 -7.22
C LEU A 171 -12.04 -14.03 -7.61
#